data_AF-A1XI23-F1
#
_entry.id   AF-A1XI23-F1
#
_cell.length_a   1.000
_cell.length_b   1.000
_cell.length_c   1.000
_cell.angle_alpha   90.00
_cell.angle_beta   90.00
_cell.angle_gamma   90.00
#
_symmetry.space_group_name_H-M   'P 1'
#
loop_
_entity.id
_entity.type
_entity.pdbx_description
1 polymer ?
#
loop_
_entity_poly.entity_id
_entity_poly.type
_entity_poly.pdbx_seq_one_letter_code
_entity_poly.pdbx_strand_id
1 'polypeptide(L)'
;MTDYRYSFELSEEIARWAFEIKTKNTDWFVAFSNPTAGPWKRVMAIDKASNREGEVHRFGREDERPDIILVNDNISLILILEAKEKLNQLISKSQVDKSVDVFLTLSSILKEKSDNNYWGDRTKYINVLGILWGSEQETSQKDIDNAFRVYRDSLVKNLKEINPTPTNICTDILVGVESIKNKKEEISIKIHVSNIYAEIYPKFTGKHLLEKLAVLN
;
A
#
# COMPACT_ATOMS: atom_id res chain seq x y z
N MET A 1 43.42 -11.09 -0.31
CA MET A 1 42.27 -11.17 -1.23
C MET A 1 41.37 -10.00 -0.92
N THR A 2 41.19 -9.08 -1.86
CA THR A 2 40.20 -8.01 -1.74
C THR A 2 38.83 -8.63 -1.93
N ASP A 3 38.04 -8.67 -0.85
CA ASP A 3 36.65 -9.13 -0.84
C ASP A 3 35.81 -8.10 -1.61
N TYR A 4 35.60 -8.33 -2.91
CA TYR A 4 34.72 -7.50 -3.73
C TYR A 4 33.28 -7.79 -3.33
N ARG A 5 32.78 -7.07 -2.31
CA ARG A 5 31.36 -7.04 -2.00
C ARG A 5 30.67 -6.08 -2.95
N TYR A 6 29.73 -6.60 -3.73
CA TYR A 6 28.80 -5.77 -4.50
C TYR A 6 27.89 -5.03 -3.52
N SER A 7 27.79 -3.70 -3.66
CA SER A 7 26.85 -2.85 -2.93
C SER A 7 25.85 -2.24 -3.89
N PHE A 8 24.59 -2.10 -3.47
CA PHE A 8 23.57 -1.41 -4.27
C PHE A 8 22.92 -0.26 -3.49
N GLU A 9 22.46 0.77 -4.21
CA GLU A 9 21.64 1.82 -3.61
C GLU A 9 20.19 1.31 -3.47
N LEU A 10 19.58 1.54 -2.30
CA LEU A 10 18.21 1.12 -2.06
C LEU A 10 17.25 2.06 -2.80
N SER A 11 16.98 1.75 -4.07
CA SER A 11 16.01 2.50 -4.88
C SER A 11 14.56 2.21 -4.45
N GLU A 12 13.64 3.07 -4.90
CA GLU A 12 12.18 2.85 -4.77
C GLU A 12 11.78 1.44 -5.24
N GLU A 13 12.31 1.00 -6.39
CA GLU A 13 12.00 -0.30 -6.98
C GLU A 13 12.48 -1.47 -6.12
N ILE A 14 13.70 -1.37 -5.58
CA ILE A 14 14.26 -2.41 -4.72
C ILE A 14 13.50 -2.45 -3.38
N ALA A 15 13.18 -1.30 -2.80
CA ALA A 15 12.38 -1.21 -1.59
C ALA A 15 10.99 -1.84 -1.78
N ARG A 16 10.34 -1.55 -2.91
CA ARG A 16 9.05 -2.12 -3.31
C ARG A 16 9.12 -3.63 -3.53
N TRP A 17 10.08 -4.11 -4.31
CA TRP A 17 10.27 -5.54 -4.57
C TRP A 17 10.57 -6.36 -3.32
N ALA A 18 11.39 -5.82 -2.40
CA ALA A 18 11.67 -6.48 -1.14
C ALA A 18 10.38 -6.75 -0.35
N PHE A 19 9.48 -5.77 -0.30
CA PHE A 19 8.17 -5.92 0.33
C PHE A 19 7.27 -6.92 -0.42
N GLU A 20 7.17 -6.85 -1.74
CA GLU A 20 6.39 -7.80 -2.54
C GLU A 20 6.83 -9.25 -2.33
N ILE A 21 8.13 -9.51 -2.25
CA ILE A 21 8.64 -10.86 -1.98
C ILE A 21 8.16 -11.36 -0.61
N LYS A 22 8.13 -10.50 0.41
CA LYS A 22 7.63 -10.86 1.75
C LYS A 22 6.14 -11.19 1.79
N THR A 23 5.36 -10.67 0.84
CA THR A 23 3.93 -11.02 0.73
C THR A 23 3.69 -12.40 0.15
N LYS A 24 4.69 -12.99 -0.54
CA LYS A 24 4.58 -14.34 -1.11
C LYS A 24 4.43 -15.35 0.04
N ASN A 25 3.46 -16.26 -0.11
CA ASN A 25 3.09 -17.28 0.89
C ASN A 25 2.41 -16.72 2.14
N THR A 26 1.78 -15.55 2.04
CA THR A 26 0.91 -15.02 3.10
C THR A 26 -0.54 -14.96 2.62
N ASP A 27 -1.45 -14.55 3.51
CA ASP A 27 -2.85 -14.27 3.17
C ASP A 27 -3.03 -13.00 2.31
N TRP A 28 -1.94 -12.25 2.09
CA TRP A 28 -1.93 -11.08 1.23
C TRP A 28 -1.54 -11.46 -0.19
N PHE A 29 -2.26 -10.95 -1.18
CA PHE A 29 -1.84 -11.03 -2.57
C PHE A 29 -1.67 -9.65 -3.20
N VAL A 30 -0.71 -9.55 -4.11
CA VAL A 30 -0.43 -8.35 -4.89
C VAL A 30 -1.41 -8.29 -6.06
N ALA A 31 -2.43 -7.46 -5.96
CA ALA A 31 -3.40 -7.21 -7.02
C ALA A 31 -2.84 -6.28 -8.11
N PHE A 32 -1.90 -5.41 -7.74
CA PHE A 32 -1.20 -4.53 -8.66
C PHE A 32 0.17 -4.19 -8.10
N SER A 33 1.16 -4.11 -8.98
CA SER A 33 2.47 -3.55 -8.69
C SER A 33 2.92 -2.77 -9.92
N ASN A 34 3.26 -1.49 -9.75
CA ASN A 34 3.68 -0.61 -10.83
C ASN A 34 5.04 -1.08 -11.37
N PRO A 35 5.10 -1.66 -12.58
CA PRO A 35 6.36 -2.20 -13.08
C PRO A 35 7.23 -1.08 -13.66
N THR A 36 8.54 -1.25 -13.55
CA THR A 36 9.57 -0.42 -14.20
C THR A 36 9.37 -0.32 -15.72
N ALA A 37 8.81 -1.37 -16.35
CA ALA A 37 8.46 -1.41 -17.76
C ALA A 37 7.38 -2.47 -18.06
N GLY A 38 6.55 -2.23 -19.10
CA GLY A 38 5.72 -3.27 -19.73
C GLY A 38 4.21 -2.99 -19.81
N PRO A 39 3.45 -3.82 -20.55
CA PRO A 39 2.01 -3.68 -20.82
C PRO A 39 1.08 -4.07 -19.65
N TRP A 40 1.61 -4.09 -18.43
CA TRP A 40 0.98 -4.66 -17.23
C TRP A 40 0.36 -3.60 -16.32
N LYS A 41 -0.34 -2.63 -16.94
CA LYS A 41 -1.12 -1.60 -16.24
C LYS A 41 -2.47 -2.12 -15.75
N ARG A 42 -2.50 -3.29 -15.09
CA ARG A 42 -3.75 -3.99 -14.79
C ARG A 42 -3.81 -4.39 -13.33
N VAL A 43 -4.92 -4.06 -12.69
CA VAL A 43 -5.30 -4.68 -11.42
C VAL A 43 -5.83 -6.08 -11.73
N MET A 44 -5.24 -7.07 -11.11
CA MET A 44 -5.58 -8.48 -11.24
C MET A 44 -6.19 -9.00 -9.94
N ALA A 45 -7.06 -9.99 -10.04
CA ALA A 45 -7.57 -10.71 -8.89
C ALA A 45 -7.93 -12.15 -9.27
N ILE A 46 -8.03 -13.00 -8.25
CA ILE A 46 -8.50 -14.37 -8.39
C ILE A 46 -10.00 -14.41 -8.10
N ASP A 47 -10.77 -14.94 -9.04
CA ASP A 47 -12.17 -15.29 -8.80
C ASP A 47 -12.24 -16.44 -7.78
N LYS A 48 -12.97 -16.20 -6.68
CA LYS A 48 -13.11 -17.16 -5.58
C LYS A 48 -13.83 -18.45 -6.00
N ALA A 49 -14.71 -18.38 -7.01
CA ALA A 49 -15.47 -19.54 -7.45
C ALA A 49 -14.67 -20.44 -8.40
N SER A 50 -14.03 -19.85 -9.42
CA SER A 50 -13.27 -20.62 -10.42
C SER A 50 -11.78 -20.80 -10.11
N ASN A 51 -11.25 -20.09 -9.11
CA ASN A 51 -9.82 -19.99 -8.79
C ASN A 51 -8.97 -19.58 -10.00
N ARG A 52 -9.54 -18.79 -10.91
CA ARG A 52 -8.85 -18.24 -12.07
C ARG A 52 -8.50 -16.78 -11.85
N GLU A 53 -7.30 -16.42 -12.26
CA GLU A 53 -6.88 -15.02 -12.29
C GLU A 53 -7.50 -14.29 -13.47
N GLY A 54 -7.90 -13.04 -13.27
CA GLY A 54 -8.40 -12.18 -14.32
C GLY A 54 -8.31 -10.70 -14.01
N GLU A 55 -8.60 -9.90 -15.04
CA GLU A 55 -8.45 -8.46 -15.02
C GLU A 55 -9.65 -7.77 -14.35
N VAL A 56 -9.35 -6.92 -13.38
CA VAL A 56 -10.33 -6.10 -12.64
C VAL A 56 -10.44 -4.71 -13.25
N HIS A 57 -9.28 -4.11 -13.49
CA HIS A 57 -9.17 -2.76 -14.03
C HIS A 57 -7.88 -2.63 -14.84
N ARG A 58 -7.91 -1.77 -15.85
CA ARG A 58 -6.75 -1.43 -16.67
C ARG A 58 -6.58 0.07 -16.69
N PHE A 59 -5.43 0.54 -16.26
CA PHE A 59 -5.07 1.94 -16.31
C PHE A 59 -4.74 2.35 -17.75
N GLY A 60 -5.22 3.52 -18.11
CA GLY A 60 -4.88 4.23 -19.33
C GLY A 60 -3.40 4.62 -19.44
N ARG A 61 -3.05 5.24 -20.56
CA ARG A 61 -1.67 5.68 -20.78
C ARG A 61 -1.25 6.77 -19.79
N GLU A 62 -2.13 7.74 -19.61
CA GLU A 62 -1.93 8.97 -18.84
C GLU A 62 -2.48 8.88 -17.41
N ASP A 63 -3.12 7.76 -17.05
CA ASP A 63 -3.68 7.57 -15.72
C ASP A 63 -2.56 7.54 -14.67
N GLU A 64 -2.77 8.28 -13.60
CA GLU A 64 -2.00 8.15 -12.37
C GLU A 64 -2.31 6.80 -11.70
N ARG A 65 -1.31 6.25 -11.02
CA ARG A 65 -1.31 4.87 -10.53
C ARG A 65 -0.65 4.81 -9.17
N PRO A 66 -1.10 3.94 -8.26
CA PRO A 66 -0.34 3.64 -7.05
C PRO A 66 0.91 2.83 -7.42
N ASP A 67 1.75 2.52 -6.44
CA ASP A 67 2.87 1.61 -6.64
C ASP A 67 2.50 0.17 -6.32
N ILE A 68 1.68 -0.07 -5.30
CA ILE A 68 1.20 -1.41 -4.96
C ILE A 68 -0.27 -1.36 -4.56
N ILE A 69 -1.03 -2.40 -4.94
CA ILE A 69 -2.32 -2.75 -4.32
C ILE A 69 -2.18 -4.15 -3.73
N LEU A 70 -2.37 -4.26 -2.43
CA LEU A 70 -2.47 -5.52 -1.71
C LEU A 70 -3.91 -5.78 -1.30
N VAL A 71 -4.31 -7.04 -1.36
CA VAL A 71 -5.64 -7.48 -0.93
C VAL A 71 -5.48 -8.63 0.05
N ASN A 72 -6.28 -8.61 1.12
CA ASN A 72 -6.40 -9.71 2.05
C ASN A 72 -7.88 -10.08 2.23
N ASP A 73 -8.26 -11.23 1.68
CA ASP A 73 -9.65 -11.70 1.71
C ASP A 73 -10.09 -12.13 3.11
N ASN A 74 -9.17 -12.60 3.97
CA ASN A 74 -9.49 -13.10 5.30
C ASN A 74 -9.93 -11.97 6.25
N ILE A 75 -9.43 -10.75 6.03
CA ILE A 75 -9.79 -9.56 6.82
C ILE A 75 -10.57 -8.52 6.00
N SER A 76 -10.97 -8.86 4.77
CA SER A 76 -11.75 -8.00 3.87
C SER A 76 -11.15 -6.59 3.73
N LEU A 77 -9.85 -6.53 3.43
CA LEU A 77 -9.07 -5.29 3.41
C LEU A 77 -8.29 -5.14 2.11
N ILE A 78 -8.18 -3.90 1.65
CA ILE A 78 -7.33 -3.50 0.52
C ILE A 78 -6.37 -2.43 1.03
N LEU A 79 -5.08 -2.64 0.79
CA LEU A 79 -4.03 -1.70 1.12
C LEU A 79 -3.44 -1.16 -0.18
N ILE A 80 -3.51 0.15 -0.37
CA ILE A 80 -3.02 0.83 -1.57
C ILE A 80 -1.84 1.69 -1.15
N LEU A 81 -0.65 1.42 -1.72
CA LEU A 81 0.60 2.05 -1.31
C LEU A 81 1.20 2.91 -2.43
N GLU A 82 1.71 4.08 -2.04
CA GLU A 82 2.74 4.80 -2.77
C GLU A 82 4.11 4.43 -2.20
N ALA A 83 5.10 4.23 -3.07
CA ALA A 83 6.48 3.98 -2.70
C ALA A 83 7.35 5.19 -3.08
N LYS A 84 8.36 5.50 -2.28
CA LYS A 84 9.50 6.37 -2.66
C LYS A 84 10.80 5.77 -2.14
N GLU A 85 11.92 6.27 -2.65
CA GLU A 85 13.24 5.88 -2.15
C GLU A 85 13.41 6.26 -0.67
N LYS A 86 12.91 7.44 -0.26
CA LYS A 86 13.09 7.98 1.10
C LYS A 86 11.79 8.59 1.64
N LEU A 87 11.58 8.53 2.96
CA LEU A 87 10.37 9.07 3.60
C LEU A 87 10.14 10.57 3.32
N ASN A 88 11.22 11.35 3.30
CA ASN A 88 11.13 12.80 3.08
C ASN A 88 10.59 13.17 1.67
N GLN A 89 10.72 12.27 0.69
CA GLN A 89 10.15 12.46 -0.65
C GLN A 89 8.62 12.27 -0.64
N LEU A 90 8.09 11.43 0.24
CA LEU A 90 6.65 11.18 0.40
C LEU A 90 5.92 12.35 1.07
N ILE A 91 6.59 13.09 1.96
CA ILE A 91 5.93 14.13 2.77
C ILE A 91 5.93 15.52 2.12
N SER A 92 6.43 15.66 0.89
CA SER A 92 6.31 16.92 0.15
C SER A 92 4.83 17.17 -0.18
N LYS A 93 4.36 18.42 -0.04
CA LYS A 93 2.93 18.74 -0.19
C LYS A 93 2.33 18.21 -1.51
N SER A 94 3.01 18.44 -2.63
CA SER A 94 2.56 17.97 -3.94
C SER A 94 2.50 16.45 -4.02
N GLN A 95 3.45 15.73 -3.41
CA GLN A 95 3.44 14.27 -3.42
C GLN A 95 2.31 13.72 -2.54
N VAL A 96 2.09 14.29 -1.36
CA VAL A 96 1.00 13.89 -0.46
C VAL A 96 -0.35 14.05 -1.17
N ASP A 97 -0.60 15.24 -1.73
CA ASP A 97 -1.86 15.54 -2.41
C ASP A 97 -2.09 14.58 -3.59
N LYS A 98 -1.04 14.32 -4.38
CA LYS A 98 -1.07 13.35 -5.48
C LYS A 98 -1.37 11.93 -5.01
N SER A 99 -0.64 11.42 -4.02
CA SER A 99 -0.84 10.05 -3.54
C SER A 99 -2.22 9.84 -2.90
N VAL A 100 -2.75 10.86 -2.21
CA VAL A 100 -4.12 10.84 -1.70
C VAL A 100 -5.15 10.83 -2.84
N ASP A 101 -4.95 11.64 -3.88
CA ASP A 101 -5.84 11.67 -5.04
C ASP A 101 -5.87 10.32 -5.77
N VAL A 102 -4.69 9.73 -6.02
CA VAL A 102 -4.56 8.37 -6.59
C VAL A 102 -5.28 7.34 -5.74
N PHE A 103 -5.09 7.38 -4.41
CA PHE A 103 -5.76 6.47 -3.47
C PHE A 103 -7.28 6.58 -3.53
N LEU A 104 -7.81 7.80 -3.52
CA LEU A 104 -9.26 8.06 -3.54
C LEU A 104 -9.87 7.67 -4.89
N THR A 105 -9.24 8.07 -5.99
CA THR A 105 -9.66 7.73 -7.35
C THR A 105 -9.72 6.23 -7.54
N LEU A 106 -8.65 5.52 -7.18
CA LEU A 106 -8.61 4.07 -7.29
C LEU A 106 -9.61 3.38 -6.37
N SER A 107 -9.78 3.87 -5.14
CA SER A 107 -10.80 3.36 -4.22
C SER A 107 -12.21 3.46 -4.82
N SER A 108 -12.51 4.57 -5.51
CA SER A 108 -13.77 4.74 -6.22
C SER A 108 -13.91 3.77 -7.38
N ILE A 109 -12.89 3.67 -8.25
CA ILE A 109 -12.87 2.76 -9.40
C ILE A 109 -13.13 1.32 -8.96
N LEU A 110 -12.45 0.85 -7.90
CA LEU A 110 -12.56 -0.52 -7.40
C LEU A 110 -13.91 -0.79 -6.74
N LYS A 111 -14.54 0.23 -6.13
CA LYS A 111 -15.89 0.12 -5.56
C LYS A 111 -16.97 -0.11 -6.62
N GLU A 112 -16.75 0.38 -7.84
CA GLU A 112 -17.67 0.23 -8.98
C GLU A 112 -17.52 -1.12 -9.72
N LYS A 113 -16.63 -2.02 -9.26
CA LYS A 113 -16.39 -3.33 -9.90
C LYS A 113 -17.25 -4.47 -9.34
N SER A 114 -18.49 -4.19 -8.93
CA SER A 114 -19.40 -5.22 -8.40
C SER A 114 -19.71 -6.31 -9.42
N ASP A 115 -19.81 -5.93 -10.70
CA ASP A 115 -20.18 -6.82 -11.79
C ASP A 115 -18.96 -7.52 -12.41
N ASN A 116 -17.75 -7.24 -11.92
CA ASN A 116 -16.54 -7.93 -12.34
C ASN A 116 -16.38 -9.22 -11.54
N ASN A 117 -16.43 -10.38 -12.22
CA ASN A 117 -16.36 -11.71 -11.58
C ASN A 117 -15.09 -11.95 -10.74
N TYR A 118 -14.00 -11.24 -11.01
CA TYR A 118 -12.74 -11.37 -10.25
C TYR A 118 -12.72 -10.46 -9.02
N TRP A 119 -13.58 -9.44 -8.95
CA TRP A 119 -13.61 -8.47 -7.84
C TRP A 119 -14.84 -8.65 -6.96
N GLY A 120 -16.04 -8.58 -7.54
CA GLY A 120 -17.32 -8.89 -6.89
C GLY A 120 -17.49 -8.25 -5.52
N ASP A 121 -17.56 -9.09 -4.48
CA ASP A 121 -17.73 -8.65 -3.09
C ASP A 121 -16.55 -7.85 -2.52
N ARG A 122 -15.37 -7.87 -3.15
CA ARG A 122 -14.22 -7.04 -2.75
C ARG A 122 -14.51 -5.54 -2.86
N THR A 123 -15.55 -5.14 -3.59
CA THR A 123 -16.09 -3.77 -3.58
C THR A 123 -16.49 -3.27 -2.20
N LYS A 124 -16.80 -4.18 -1.25
CA LYS A 124 -17.19 -3.88 0.13
C LYS A 124 -16.00 -3.81 1.08
N TYR A 125 -14.80 -4.18 0.64
CA TYR A 125 -13.63 -4.22 1.50
C TYR A 125 -13.23 -2.80 1.91
N ILE A 126 -12.63 -2.70 3.10
CA ILE A 126 -12.11 -1.43 3.59
C ILE A 126 -10.76 -1.15 2.93
N ASN A 127 -10.65 0.03 2.35
CA ASN A 127 -9.44 0.54 1.74
C ASN A 127 -8.65 1.34 2.77
N VAL A 128 -7.37 1.00 2.91
CA VAL A 128 -6.41 1.68 3.80
C VAL A 128 -5.32 2.29 2.94
N LEU A 129 -4.98 3.55 3.21
CA LEU A 129 -3.87 4.22 2.55
C LEU A 129 -2.55 3.79 3.21
N GLY A 130 -1.59 3.41 2.37
CA GLY A 130 -0.25 3.03 2.76
C GLY A 130 0.82 3.91 2.13
N ILE A 131 1.97 3.99 2.79
CA ILE A 131 3.19 4.58 2.26
C ILE A 131 4.36 3.64 2.47
N LEU A 132 5.27 3.54 1.49
CA LEU A 132 6.44 2.67 1.52
C LEU A 132 7.70 3.48 1.24
N TRP A 133 8.75 3.28 2.04
CA TRP A 133 10.03 3.93 1.81
C TRP A 133 11.23 3.02 2.07
N GLY A 134 12.35 3.38 1.45
CA GLY A 134 13.65 2.80 1.76
C GLY A 134 14.38 3.58 2.86
N SER A 135 15.23 2.88 3.60
CA SER A 135 16.19 3.48 4.52
C SER A 135 17.44 2.61 4.69
N GLU A 136 18.56 3.23 5.10
CA GLU A 136 19.77 2.50 5.53
C GLU A 136 19.86 2.39 7.05
N GLN A 137 18.98 3.10 7.76
CA GLN A 137 18.82 3.11 9.20
C GLN A 137 17.34 3.29 9.51
N GLU A 138 16.89 2.69 10.59
CA GLU A 138 15.50 2.80 11.02
C GLU A 138 15.08 4.27 11.15
N THR A 139 13.96 4.61 10.51
CA THR A 139 13.41 5.95 10.53
C THR A 139 12.84 6.26 11.91
N SER A 140 13.06 7.50 12.38
CA SER A 140 12.61 7.87 13.71
C SER A 140 11.07 7.85 13.81
N GLN A 141 10.53 7.42 14.95
CA GLN A 141 9.09 7.41 15.18
C GLN A 141 8.47 8.82 14.98
N LYS A 142 9.20 9.88 15.33
CA LYS A 142 8.76 11.27 15.13
C LYS A 142 8.54 11.60 13.65
N ASP A 143 9.43 11.14 12.77
CA ASP A 143 9.31 11.40 11.34
C ASP A 143 8.16 10.59 10.72
N ILE A 144 7.98 9.34 11.18
CA ILE A 144 6.86 8.47 10.80
C ILE A 144 5.52 9.08 11.23
N ASP A 145 5.42 9.52 12.49
CA ASP A 145 4.21 10.16 13.00
C ASP A 145 3.88 11.45 12.25
N ASN A 146 4.91 12.23 11.88
CA ASN A 146 4.72 13.42 11.06
C ASN A 146 4.20 13.06 9.66
N ALA A 147 4.77 12.04 9.01
CA ALA A 147 4.29 11.57 7.72
C ALA A 147 2.82 11.13 7.79
N PHE A 148 2.48 10.29 8.77
CA PHE A 148 1.09 9.85 8.98
C PHE A 148 0.13 11.01 9.25
N ARG A 149 0.54 11.99 10.04
CA ARG A 149 -0.28 13.18 10.29
C ARG A 149 -0.56 13.94 8.98
N VAL A 150 0.47 14.22 8.19
CA VAL A 150 0.33 14.97 6.93
C VAL A 150 -0.57 14.24 5.93
N TYR A 151 -0.41 12.92 5.78
CA TYR A 151 -1.28 12.12 4.93
C TYR A 151 -2.72 12.06 5.43
N ARG A 152 -2.94 11.89 6.75
CA ARG A 152 -4.28 11.90 7.36
C ARG A 152 -4.98 13.23 7.14
N ASP A 153 -4.27 14.34 7.38
CA ASP A 153 -4.82 15.68 7.22
C ASP A 153 -5.26 15.92 5.76
N SER A 154 -4.44 15.52 4.78
CA SER A 154 -4.80 15.63 3.35
C SER A 154 -5.95 14.68 2.98
N LEU A 155 -5.94 13.43 3.44
CA LEU A 155 -7.02 12.47 3.18
C LEU A 155 -8.37 12.95 3.70
N VAL A 156 -8.43 13.39 4.96
CA VAL A 156 -9.67 13.89 5.59
C VAL A 156 -10.15 15.15 4.89
N LYS A 157 -9.25 16.04 4.47
CA LYS A 157 -9.62 17.24 3.71
C LYS A 157 -10.29 16.86 2.38
N ASN A 158 -9.63 16.03 1.56
CA ASN A 158 -10.14 15.65 0.24
C ASN A 158 -11.44 14.84 0.33
N LEU A 159 -11.59 13.96 1.33
CA LEU A 159 -12.84 13.21 1.54
C LEU A 159 -14.06 14.07 1.82
N LYS A 160 -13.88 15.22 2.47
CA LYS A 160 -14.98 16.18 2.72
C LYS A 160 -15.48 16.86 1.45
N GLU A 161 -14.67 16.88 0.40
CA GLU A 161 -14.99 17.48 -0.89
C GLU A 161 -15.74 16.49 -1.81
N ILE A 162 -15.71 15.19 -1.49
CA ILE A 162 -16.37 14.12 -2.25
C ILE A 162 -17.79 13.85 -1.70
N ASN A 163 -18.79 13.90 -2.59
CA ASN A 163 -20.19 13.62 -2.26
C ASN A 163 -20.82 12.61 -3.26
N PRO A 164 -21.35 11.46 -2.80
CA PRO A 164 -21.35 10.99 -1.41
C PRO A 164 -19.96 10.56 -0.93
N THR A 165 -19.66 10.80 0.34
CA THR A 165 -18.40 10.37 0.94
C THR A 165 -18.28 8.84 0.89
N PRO A 166 -17.16 8.28 0.39
CA PRO A 166 -16.95 6.84 0.38
C PRO A 166 -16.98 6.23 1.79
N THR A 167 -17.80 5.21 1.99
CA THR A 167 -17.97 4.53 3.30
C THR A 167 -16.95 3.42 3.56
N ASN A 168 -16.19 3.02 2.54
CA ASN A 168 -15.25 1.90 2.61
C ASN A 168 -13.80 2.37 2.68
N ILE A 169 -13.55 3.61 3.12
CA ILE A 169 -12.20 4.17 3.30
C ILE A 169 -11.94 4.35 4.79
N CYS A 170 -10.81 3.82 5.28
CA CYS A 170 -10.36 4.03 6.65
C CYS A 170 -9.50 5.31 6.73
N THR A 171 -9.92 6.27 7.55
CA THR A 171 -9.16 7.52 7.79
C THR A 171 -8.36 7.49 9.08
N ASP A 172 -8.75 6.65 10.03
CA ASP A 172 -8.13 6.59 11.35
C ASP A 172 -6.79 5.86 11.34
N ILE A 173 -6.63 4.93 10.41
CA ILE A 173 -5.45 4.08 10.27
C ILE A 173 -4.79 4.29 8.92
N LEU A 174 -3.48 4.49 8.96
CA LEU A 174 -2.56 4.47 7.83
C LEU A 174 -1.51 3.40 8.08
N VAL A 175 -0.96 2.83 7.02
CA VAL A 175 0.11 1.84 7.07
C VAL A 175 1.40 2.46 6.54
N GLY A 176 2.50 2.24 7.25
CA GLY A 176 3.85 2.55 6.79
C GLY A 176 4.65 1.27 6.60
N VAL A 177 5.39 1.17 5.50
CA VAL A 177 6.29 0.07 5.21
C VAL A 177 7.70 0.62 5.02
N GLU A 178 8.62 0.24 5.89
CA GLU A 178 10.02 0.64 5.78
C GLU A 178 10.86 -0.56 5.33
N SER A 179 11.49 -0.44 4.17
CA SER A 179 12.51 -1.36 3.69
C SER A 179 13.87 -0.88 4.16
N ILE A 180 14.49 -1.61 5.10
CA ILE A 180 15.76 -1.21 5.74
C ILE A 180 16.90 -2.05 5.19
N LYS A 181 17.85 -1.44 4.47
CA LYS A 181 19.07 -2.11 3.99
C LYS A 181 20.17 -2.05 5.05
N ASN A 182 20.66 -3.20 5.49
CA ASN A 182 21.74 -3.29 6.47
C ASN A 182 23.14 -3.28 5.80
N LYS A 183 24.21 -3.24 6.61
CA LYS A 183 25.62 -3.24 6.14
C LYS A 183 26.05 -4.52 5.40
N LYS A 184 25.23 -5.57 5.41
CA LYS A 184 25.44 -6.81 4.67
C LYS A 184 24.65 -6.85 3.36
N GLU A 185 24.04 -5.72 2.96
CA GLU A 185 23.16 -5.61 1.78
C GLU A 185 21.87 -6.46 1.90
N GLU A 186 21.51 -6.87 3.11
CA GLU A 186 20.23 -7.56 3.38
C GLU A 186 19.15 -6.50 3.64
N ILE A 187 17.94 -6.74 3.11
CA ILE A 187 16.79 -5.86 3.33
C ILE A 187 15.82 -6.53 4.30
N SER A 188 15.54 -5.86 5.41
CA SER A 188 14.45 -6.20 6.33
C SER A 188 13.26 -5.29 6.10
N ILE A 189 12.04 -5.81 6.32
CA ILE A 189 10.82 -5.00 6.29
C ILE A 189 10.42 -4.67 7.72
N LYS A 190 9.97 -3.43 7.94
CA LYS A 190 9.32 -3.00 9.17
C LYS A 190 7.97 -2.38 8.85
N ILE A 191 6.95 -2.79 9.59
CA ILE A 191 5.58 -2.30 9.42
C ILE A 191 5.22 -1.35 10.56
N HIS A 192 4.56 -0.25 10.19
CA HIS A 192 4.06 0.79 11.08
C HIS A 192 2.56 0.99 10.87
N VAL A 193 1.84 1.27 11.94
CA VAL A 193 0.41 1.59 11.92
C VAL A 193 0.16 2.86 12.72
N SER A 194 -0.52 3.84 12.12
CA SER A 194 -0.65 5.19 12.70
C SER A 194 -1.50 5.28 13.98
N ASN A 195 -2.39 4.31 14.22
CA ASN A 195 -3.15 4.19 15.44
C ASN A 195 -3.56 2.73 15.70
N ILE A 196 -2.87 2.05 16.63
CA ILE A 196 -3.13 0.63 16.92
C ILE A 196 -4.46 0.38 17.65
N TYR A 197 -5.07 1.41 18.22
CA TYR A 197 -6.32 1.28 18.99
C TYR A 197 -7.56 1.70 18.22
N ALA A 198 -7.41 2.41 17.10
CA ALA A 198 -8.53 2.73 16.22
C ALA A 198 -9.15 1.45 15.63
N GLU A 199 -10.46 1.44 15.47
CA GLU A 199 -11.20 0.37 14.79
C GLU A 199 -11.25 0.64 13.29
N ILE A 200 -10.98 -0.39 12.48
CA ILE A 200 -11.23 -0.38 11.03
C ILE A 200 -12.68 -0.79 10.77
N TYR A 201 -13.15 -1.78 11.53
CA TYR A 201 -14.53 -2.20 11.67
C TYR A 201 -14.70 -2.85 13.06
N PRO A 202 -15.92 -3.08 13.56
CA PRO A 202 -16.14 -3.49 14.94
C PRO A 202 -15.26 -4.68 15.34
N LYS A 203 -14.49 -4.53 16.43
CA LYS A 203 -13.56 -5.53 16.97
C LYS A 203 -12.30 -5.83 16.14
N PHE A 204 -12.06 -5.14 15.03
CA PHE A 204 -10.80 -5.22 14.28
C PHE A 204 -10.09 -3.87 14.31
N THR A 205 -8.97 -3.82 15.02
CA THR A 205 -8.22 -2.59 15.28
C THR A 205 -6.91 -2.51 14.51
N GLY A 206 -6.26 -1.35 14.53
CA GLY A 206 -4.91 -1.19 13.98
C GLY A 206 -3.89 -2.18 14.55
N LYS A 207 -4.05 -2.64 15.81
CA LYS A 207 -3.22 -3.70 16.40
C LYS A 207 -3.38 -5.02 15.66
N HIS A 208 -4.62 -5.41 15.35
CA HIS A 208 -4.89 -6.64 14.59
C HIS A 208 -4.35 -6.54 13.16
N LEU A 209 -4.46 -5.36 12.53
CA LEU A 209 -3.84 -5.11 11.23
C LEU A 209 -2.31 -5.24 11.31
N LEU A 210 -1.68 -4.67 12.34
CA LEU A 210 -0.24 -4.80 12.56
C LEU A 210 0.17 -6.26 12.74
N GLU A 211 -0.56 -7.05 13.53
CA GLU A 211 -0.32 -8.49 13.69
C GLU A 211 -0.43 -9.25 12.37
N LYS A 212 -1.42 -8.90 11.52
CA LYS A 212 -1.62 -9.48 10.19
C LYS A 212 -0.58 -9.08 9.16
N LEU A 213 0.08 -7.94 9.35
CA LEU A 213 1.19 -7.48 8.51
C LEU A 213 2.55 -7.89 9.09
N ALA A 214 2.66 -8.18 10.39
CA ALA A 214 3.91 -8.56 11.04
C ALA A 214 4.48 -9.89 10.52
N VAL A 215 3.64 -10.76 9.93
CA VAL A 215 4.09 -11.96 9.21
C VAL A 215 4.95 -11.64 7.98
N LEU A 216 5.00 -10.36 7.57
CA LEU A 216 5.82 -9.86 6.46
C LEU A 216 7.22 -9.40 6.91
N ASN A 217 7.49 -9.31 8.21
CA ASN A 217 8.80 -8.90 8.74
C ASN A 217 9.83 -10.03 8.61
#